data_AF-A0A1R0G5C7-F1
#
_entry.id   AF-A0A1R0G5C7-F1
#
_cell.length_a   1.000
_cell.length_b   1.000
_cell.length_c   1.000
_cell.angle_alpha   90.00
_cell.angle_beta   90.00
_cell.angle_gamma   90.00
#
_symmetry.space_group_name_H-M   'P 1'
#
loop_
_entity.id
_entity.type
_entity.pdbx_description
1 polymer ?
#
loop_
_entity_poly.entity_id
_entity_poly.type
_entity_poly.pdbx_seq_one_letter_code
_entity_poly.pdbx_strand_id
1 'polypeptide(L)'
;MELTLEAVALFALKLVHETEGASPILRDDLVMDGYEREVFGLLVRKGDIKAIQQKIDECLALALESLGGAHTVMGRELQRLAVDVRQATTLEALNAPLNALKDYLKAIL
;
A
#
# COMPACT_ATOMS: atom_id res chain seq x y z
N MET A 1 -4.37 7.72 -10.37
CA MET A 1 -3.57 6.55 -9.93
C MET A 1 -2.74 6.90 -8.70
N GLU A 2 -2.11 8.07 -8.69
CA GLU A 2 -1.33 8.65 -7.58
C GLU A 2 -2.11 8.67 -6.27
N LEU A 3 -3.37 9.12 -6.30
CA LEU A 3 -4.27 9.10 -5.14
C LEU A 3 -4.53 7.67 -4.63
N THR A 4 -4.59 6.69 -5.53
CA THR A 4 -4.77 5.27 -5.16
C THR A 4 -3.52 4.73 -4.49
N LEU A 5 -2.33 5.08 -5.00
CA LEU A 5 -1.04 4.69 -4.43
C LEU A 5 -0.84 5.27 -3.02
N GLU A 6 -1.09 6.58 -2.85
CA GLU A 6 -1.07 7.23 -1.54
C GLU A 6 -2.07 6.56 -0.58
N ALA A 7 -3.28 6.25 -1.04
CA ALA A 7 -4.29 5.59 -0.19
C ALA A 7 -3.87 4.18 0.22
N VAL A 8 -3.25 3.40 -0.66
CA VAL A 8 -2.71 2.07 -0.32
C VAL A 8 -1.64 2.22 0.76
N ALA A 9 -0.67 3.13 0.59
CA ALA A 9 0.37 3.36 1.56
C ALA A 9 -0.21 3.80 2.92
N LEU A 10 -1.13 4.77 2.91
CA LEU A 10 -1.79 5.26 4.11
C LEU A 10 -2.54 4.14 4.85
N PHE A 11 -3.36 3.33 4.16
CA PHE A 11 -4.10 2.25 4.83
C PHE A 11 -3.18 1.15 5.35
N ALA A 12 -2.12 0.80 4.62
CA ALA A 12 -1.14 -0.16 5.08
C ALA A 12 -0.41 0.33 6.34
N LEU A 13 0.00 1.59 6.38
CA LEU A 13 0.65 2.16 7.56
C LEU A 13 -0.32 2.32 8.73
N LYS A 14 -1.59 2.67 8.48
CA LYS A 14 -2.60 2.72 9.54
C LYS A 14 -2.78 1.39 10.27
N LEU A 15 -2.73 0.25 9.57
CA LEU A 15 -2.75 -1.08 10.23
C LEU A 15 -1.58 -1.30 11.21
N VAL A 16 -0.45 -0.63 10.98
CA VAL A 16 0.75 -0.75 11.81
C VAL A 16 0.67 0.15 13.04
N HIS A 17 0.14 1.36 12.90
CA HIS A 17 0.21 2.39 13.95
C HIS A 17 -1.12 2.68 14.65
N GLU A 18 -2.28 2.40 14.05
CA GLU A 18 -3.61 2.62 14.65
C GLU A 18 -4.02 1.44 15.53
N THR A 19 -3.14 1.08 16.48
CA THR A 19 -3.47 0.13 17.55
C THR A 19 -4.42 0.76 18.57
N GLU A 20 -5.09 -0.05 19.39
CA GLU A 20 -6.02 0.44 20.41
C GLU A 20 -5.40 1.54 21.29
N GLY A 21 -6.01 2.73 21.30
CA GLY A 21 -5.55 3.91 22.04
C GLY A 21 -4.46 4.75 21.36
N ALA A 22 -3.96 4.35 20.19
CA ALA A 22 -3.01 5.15 19.42
C ALA A 22 -3.72 6.27 18.62
N SER A 23 -2.99 7.36 18.37
CA SER A 23 -3.47 8.41 17.47
C SER A 23 -3.48 7.93 16.03
N PRO A 24 -4.50 8.32 15.23
CA PRO A 24 -4.59 7.92 13.85
C PRO A 24 -3.43 8.50 13.03
N ILE A 25 -2.89 7.72 12.09
CA ILE A 25 -1.97 8.29 11.10
C ILE A 25 -2.76 9.20 10.17
N LEU A 26 -2.21 10.39 9.98
CA LEU A 26 -2.66 11.39 9.03
C LEU A 26 -1.72 11.45 7.82
N ARG A 27 -2.18 12.12 6.77
CA ARG A 27 -1.43 12.22 5.51
C ARG A 27 -0.15 13.04 5.66
N ASP A 28 -0.12 13.96 6.61
CA ASP A 28 0.95 14.91 6.90
C ASP A 28 1.91 14.41 8.00
N ASP A 29 1.72 13.19 8.52
CA ASP A 29 2.66 12.60 9.46
C ASP A 29 3.98 12.25 8.78
N LEU A 30 5.09 12.37 9.54
CA LEU A 30 6.44 12.04 9.05
C LEU A 30 6.59 10.60 8.53
N VAL A 31 5.75 9.67 9.01
CA VAL A 31 5.74 8.28 8.52
C VAL A 31 5.27 8.16 7.07
N MET A 32 4.50 9.14 6.60
CA MET A 32 4.07 9.26 5.21
C MET A 32 5.11 9.92 4.31
N ASP A 33 6.21 10.45 4.86
CA ASP A 33 7.31 11.02 4.07
C ASP A 33 7.87 9.94 3.13
N GLY A 34 7.84 10.22 1.83
CA GLY A 34 8.17 9.24 0.79
C GLY A 34 7.01 8.39 0.26
N TYR A 35 5.79 8.57 0.76
CA TYR A 35 4.56 7.90 0.30
C TYR A 35 3.42 8.88 -0.02
N GLU A 36 3.70 10.18 -0.01
CA GLU A 36 2.74 11.21 -0.40
C GLU A 36 2.39 11.13 -1.88
N ARG A 37 1.22 11.68 -2.23
CA ARG A 37 0.75 11.75 -3.62
C ARG A 37 1.79 12.32 -4.57
N GLU A 38 2.53 13.35 -4.17
CA GLU A 38 3.54 14.03 -4.98
C GLU A 38 4.71 13.10 -5.31
N VAL A 39 5.15 12.29 -4.34
CA VAL A 39 6.21 11.29 -4.52
C VAL A 39 5.78 10.25 -5.55
N PHE A 40 4.58 9.69 -5.39
CA PHE A 40 4.02 8.75 -6.36
C PHE A 40 3.78 9.41 -7.73
N GLY A 41 3.37 10.67 -7.76
CA GLY A 41 3.15 11.44 -8.98
C GLY A 41 4.41 11.59 -9.82
N LEU A 42 5.59 11.73 -9.20
CA LEU A 42 6.85 11.74 -9.93
C LEU A 42 7.16 10.38 -10.56
N LEU A 43 6.91 9.28 -9.84
CA LEU A 43 7.17 7.93 -10.36
C LEU A 43 6.21 7.58 -11.50
N VAL A 44 4.93 7.93 -11.37
CA VAL A 44 3.90 7.74 -12.41
C VAL A 44 4.29 8.49 -13.69
N ARG A 45 4.71 9.76 -13.59
CA ARG A 45 5.13 10.56 -14.76
C ARG A 45 6.36 9.99 -15.45
N LYS A 46 7.27 9.36 -14.70
CA LYS A 46 8.45 8.68 -15.24
C LYS A 46 8.14 7.29 -15.81
N GLY A 47 6.96 6.74 -15.55
CA GLY A 47 6.65 5.35 -15.87
C GLY A 47 7.47 4.35 -15.05
N ASP A 48 7.97 4.75 -13.89
CA ASP A 48 8.86 3.92 -13.07
C ASP A 48 8.06 2.92 -12.22
N ILE A 49 7.54 1.90 -12.88
CA ILE A 49 6.70 0.87 -12.28
C ILE A 49 7.44 0.10 -11.19
N LYS A 50 8.74 -0.16 -11.38
CA LYS A 50 9.54 -0.88 -10.40
C LYS A 50 9.67 -0.10 -9.10
N ALA A 51 9.93 1.20 -9.17
CA ALA A 51 9.98 2.05 -7.98
C ALA A 51 8.60 2.15 -7.29
N ILE A 52 7.50 2.20 -8.06
CA ILE A 52 6.14 2.17 -7.51
C ILE A 52 5.89 0.87 -6.76
N GLN A 53 6.15 -0.28 -7.40
CA GLN A 53 5.96 -1.61 -6.80
C GLN A 53 6.80 -1.78 -5.54
N GLN A 54 8.06 -1.33 -5.57
CA GLN A 54 8.94 -1.38 -4.40
C GLN A 54 8.36 -0.60 -3.23
N LYS A 55 7.91 0.65 -3.44
CA LYS A 55 7.32 1.47 -2.38
C LYS A 55 6.06 0.85 -1.79
N ILE A 56 5.22 0.25 -2.64
CA ILE A 56 4.03 -0.46 -2.17
C ILE A 56 4.47 -1.68 -1.34
N ASP A 57 5.42 -2.49 -1.82
CA ASP A 57 5.93 -3.65 -1.11
C ASP A 57 6.52 -3.31 0.27
N GLU A 58 7.19 -2.16 0.40
CA GLU A 58 7.70 -1.65 1.68
C GLU A 58 6.57 -1.44 2.69
N CYS A 59 5.46 -0.80 2.30
CA CYS A 59 4.29 -0.64 3.17
C CYS A 59 3.59 -1.98 3.47
N LEU A 60 3.47 -2.86 2.47
CA LEU A 60 2.78 -4.14 2.62
C LEU A 60 3.53 -5.12 3.52
N ALA A 61 4.86 -5.06 3.55
CA ALA A 61 5.67 -5.86 4.47
C ALA A 61 5.34 -5.52 5.93
N LEU A 62 5.27 -4.23 6.26
CA LEU A 62 4.90 -3.77 7.61
C LEU A 62 3.46 -4.14 7.96
N ALA A 63 2.51 -3.91 7.05
CA ALA A 63 1.12 -4.29 7.25
C ALA A 63 0.98 -5.80 7.48
N LEU A 64 1.69 -6.62 6.69
CA LEU A 64 1.68 -8.07 6.84
C LEU A 64 2.15 -8.51 8.23
N GLU A 65 3.21 -7.90 8.76
CA GLU A 65 3.69 -8.15 10.11
C GLU A 65 2.62 -7.80 11.16
N SER A 66 1.94 -6.65 11.02
CA SER A 66 0.86 -6.25 11.93
C SER A 66 -0.33 -7.23 11.92
N LEU A 67 -0.61 -7.87 10.78
CA LEU A 67 -1.67 -8.88 10.61
C LEU A 67 -1.26 -10.26 11.14
N GLY A 68 -0.14 -10.36 11.85
CA GLY A 68 0.42 -11.62 12.32
C GLY A 68 1.11 -12.43 11.22
N GLY A 69 1.33 -11.88 10.04
CA GLY A 69 2.04 -12.55 8.95
C GLY A 69 1.18 -13.45 8.07
N ALA A 70 1.84 -14.12 7.12
CA ALA A 70 1.20 -14.88 6.03
C ALA A 70 0.43 -16.13 6.46
N HIS A 71 0.46 -16.52 7.74
CA HIS A 71 -0.28 -17.67 8.23
C HIS A 71 -1.72 -17.32 8.65
N THR A 72 -2.03 -16.02 8.81
CA THR A 72 -3.40 -15.57 9.08
C THR A 72 -4.21 -15.51 7.79
N VAL A 73 -5.54 -15.56 7.90
CA VAL A 73 -6.43 -15.43 6.72
C VAL A 73 -6.20 -14.09 6.04
N MET A 74 -6.08 -13.02 6.82
CA MET A 74 -5.85 -11.67 6.31
C MET A 74 -4.47 -11.53 5.65
N GLY A 75 -3.41 -12.02 6.32
CA GLY A 75 -2.06 -11.97 5.76
C GLY A 75 -1.92 -12.73 4.44
N ARG A 76 -2.59 -13.88 4.28
CA ARG A 76 -2.60 -14.61 3.00
C ARG A 76 -3.26 -13.81 1.88
N GLU A 77 -4.41 -13.21 2.16
CA GLU A 77 -5.11 -12.43 1.14
C GLU A 77 -4.33 -11.18 0.75
N LEU A 78 -3.68 -10.51 1.72
CA LEU A 78 -2.77 -9.40 1.45
C LEU A 78 -1.64 -9.81 0.51
N GLN A 79 -0.99 -10.95 0.76
CA GLN A 79 0.07 -11.47 -0.10
C GLN A 79 -0.44 -11.81 -1.50
N ARG A 80 -1.62 -12.44 -1.61
CA ARG A 80 -2.23 -12.76 -2.90
C ARG A 80 -2.43 -11.50 -3.75
N LEU A 81 -2.98 -10.43 -3.15
CA LEU A 81 -3.18 -9.14 -3.81
C LEU A 81 -1.85 -8.44 -4.15
N ALA A 82 -0.85 -8.56 -3.29
CA ALA A 82 0.50 -8.02 -3.55
C ALA A 82 1.14 -8.68 -4.79
N VAL A 83 0.91 -9.99 -5.00
CA VAL A 83 1.40 -10.69 -6.20
C VAL A 83 0.79 -10.09 -7.47
N ASP A 84 -0.50 -9.78 -7.48
CA ASP A 84 -1.18 -9.16 -8.63
C ASP A 84 -0.56 -7.78 -8.96
N VAL A 85 -0.19 -7.00 -7.94
CA VAL A 85 0.51 -5.72 -8.08
C VAL A 85 1.90 -5.89 -8.68
N ARG A 86 2.68 -6.89 -8.20
CA ARG A 86 4.04 -7.19 -8.70
C ARG A 86 4.05 -7.71 -10.14
N GLN A 87 2.99 -8.38 -10.57
CA GLN A 87 2.86 -8.92 -11.92
C GLN A 87 2.48 -7.86 -12.97
N ALA A 88 2.00 -6.69 -12.56
CA ALA A 88 1.70 -5.61 -13.48
C ALA A 88 2.98 -5.09 -14.16
N THR A 89 2.99 -5.08 -15.50
CA THR A 89 4.15 -4.62 -16.31
C THR A 89 3.94 -3.26 -16.96
N THR A 90 2.73 -2.68 -16.86
CA THR A 90 2.39 -1.33 -17.32
C THR A 90 1.62 -0.57 -16.24
N LEU A 91 1.60 0.76 -16.33
CA LEU A 91 0.81 1.61 -15.43
C LEU A 91 -0.69 1.35 -15.57
N GLU A 92 -1.15 1.04 -16.77
CA GLU A 92 -2.55 0.70 -17.05
C GLU A 92 -2.92 -0.62 -16.38
N ALA A 93 -2.06 -1.64 -16.52
CA ALA A 93 -2.25 -2.96 -15.93
C ALA A 93 -2.23 -2.92 -14.39
N LEU A 94 -1.55 -1.93 -13.81
CA LEU A 94 -1.43 -1.73 -12.37
C LEU A 94 -2.73 -1.19 -11.72
N ASN A 95 -3.61 -0.54 -12.48
CA ASN A 95 -4.83 0.08 -11.92
C ASN A 95 -5.78 -0.91 -11.23
N ALA A 96 -6.03 -2.06 -11.84
CA ALA A 96 -6.97 -3.03 -11.26
C ALA A 96 -6.41 -3.69 -9.98
N PRO A 97 -5.17 -4.22 -9.97
CA PRO A 97 -4.53 -4.73 -8.74
C PRO A 97 -4.46 -3.69 -7.62
N LEU A 98 -4.10 -2.44 -7.93
CA LEU A 98 -4.05 -1.37 -6.92
C LEU A 98 -5.42 -1.07 -6.30
N ASN A 99 -6.49 -1.06 -7.09
CA ASN A 99 -7.82 -0.83 -6.54
C ASN A 99 -8.26 -1.98 -5.63
N ALA A 100 -8.02 -3.23 -6.05
CA ALA A 100 -8.33 -4.40 -5.21
C ALA A 100 -7.55 -4.38 -3.89
N LEU A 101 -6.26 -4.05 -3.95
CA LEU A 101 -5.41 -3.91 -2.77
C LEU A 101 -5.89 -2.79 -1.84
N LYS A 102 -6.21 -1.61 -2.40
CA LYS A 102 -6.76 -0.47 -1.65
C LYS A 102 -8.08 -0.83 -0.96
N ASP A 103 -8.99 -1.46 -1.69
CA ASP A 103 -10.32 -1.83 -1.16
C ASP A 103 -10.20 -2.89 -0.06
N TYR A 104 -9.27 -3.84 -0.22
CA TYR A 104 -8.95 -4.82 0.81
C TYR A 104 -8.39 -4.18 2.09
N LEU A 105 -7.32 -3.37 1.97
CA LEU A 105 -6.70 -2.68 3.11
C LEU A 105 -7.71 -1.80 3.85
N LYS A 106 -8.57 -1.09 3.13
CA LYS A 106 -9.66 -0.28 3.71
C LYS A 106 -10.68 -1.12 4.48
N ALA A 107 -10.93 -2.35 4.07
CA ALA A 107 -11.94 -3.21 4.68
C ALA A 107 -11.46 -3.91 5.96
N ILE A 108 -10.14 -4.02 6.14
CA ILE A 108 -9.53 -4.68 7.31
C ILE A 108 -8.94 -3.69 8.33
N LEU A 109 -8.89 -2.40 7.97
CA LEU A 109 -8.62 -1.30 8.87
C LEU A 109 -9.88 -0.98 9.70
#